data_AF-A0A411YGX7-F1
#
_entry.id   AF-A0A411YGX7-F1
#
_cell.length_a   1.000
_cell.length_b   1.000
_cell.length_c   1.000
_cell.angle_alpha   90.00
_cell.angle_beta   90.00
_cell.angle_gamma   90.00
#
_symmetry.space_group_name_H-M   'P 1'
#
loop_
_entity.id
_entity.type
_entity.pdbx_description
1 polymer ?
#
loop_
_entity_poly.entity_id
_entity_poly.type
_entity_poly.pdbx_seq_one_letter_code
_entity_poly.pdbx_strand_id
1 'polypeptide(L)'
;MRRTALGTMLTLGLLLAACGSDDRADPQTDDGWEPDDAPLVEVEGTVIVADGAEPQVCAVVRESLPPQCGAGVGIEGLDPDDLDGLDGAGRDGGVLWGAARLTGTFDGERLTLTEAPAAVSGEPAGTSTTGGPIEGAVAEARDAVLDLADERDATVLGYRAVGDALEVTVVDPRGPLAAAVREEFDDGDVRVVIDGWLTHRDE
;
A
#
# COMPACT_ATOMS: atom_id res chain seq x y z
N MET A 1 0.31 76.24 47.50
CA MET A 1 0.16 75.51 48.79
C MET A 1 0.81 74.14 48.65
N ARG A 2 1.61 73.75 49.64
CA ARG A 2 2.38 72.48 49.80
C ARG A 2 1.45 71.25 49.70
N ARG A 3 1.86 70.04 49.32
CA ARG A 3 2.90 69.19 49.93
C ARG A 3 3.40 68.07 49.00
N THR A 4 4.69 67.78 49.18
CA THR A 4 5.56 66.70 48.68
C THR A 4 5.30 65.32 49.32
N ALA A 5 5.54 64.25 48.56
CA ALA A 5 6.05 62.93 48.99
C ALA A 5 6.50 62.18 47.70
N LEU A 6 7.78 62.10 47.33
CA LEU A 6 8.84 61.20 47.81
C LEU A 6 8.39 59.74 48.00
N GLY A 7 8.78 58.87 47.07
CA GLY A 7 8.48 57.43 47.09
C GLY A 7 9.44 56.63 46.21
N THR A 8 10.66 56.49 46.72
CA THR A 8 11.60 55.35 46.63
C THR A 8 11.70 54.54 45.32
N MET A 9 12.84 54.78 44.68
CA MET A 9 13.59 54.01 43.70
C MET A 9 13.76 52.52 44.10
N LEU A 10 13.38 51.58 43.22
CA LEU A 10 13.86 50.19 43.28
C LEU A 10 14.29 49.77 41.88
N THR A 11 15.59 49.94 41.62
CA THR A 11 16.32 49.45 40.46
C THR A 11 16.61 47.96 40.68
N LEU A 12 16.04 47.08 39.88
CA LEU A 12 16.47 45.69 39.80
C LEU A 12 16.77 45.35 38.34
N GLY A 13 18.06 45.31 38.01
CA GLY A 13 18.54 44.85 36.72
C GLY A 13 18.40 43.33 36.63
N LEU A 14 17.74 42.87 35.58
CA LEU A 14 17.79 41.47 35.15
C LEU A 14 18.54 41.42 33.82
N LEU A 15 19.80 40.99 33.89
CA LEU A 15 20.56 40.45 32.77
C LEU A 15 20.09 39.01 32.56
N LEU A 16 19.45 38.72 31.43
CA LEU A 16 19.27 37.34 30.95
C LEU A 16 19.92 37.24 29.58
N ALA A 17 21.04 36.52 29.58
CA ALA A 17 21.76 36.03 28.43
C ALA A 17 21.04 34.80 27.84
N ALA A 18 21.04 34.74 26.51
CA ALA A 18 21.13 33.57 25.63
C ALA A 18 20.64 32.19 26.13
N CYS A 19 19.69 31.59 25.40
CA CYS A 19 19.99 30.43 24.56
C CYS A 19 18.91 30.31 23.48
N GLY A 20 19.33 30.19 22.22
CA GLY A 20 18.45 29.80 21.14
C GLY A 20 18.09 28.32 21.29
N SER A 21 16.82 28.03 21.03
CA SER A 21 16.38 26.77 20.47
C SER A 21 15.53 27.15 19.27
N ASP A 22 16.07 26.91 18.07
CA ASP A 22 15.30 26.84 16.84
C ASP A 22 14.48 25.55 16.98
N ASP A 23 13.34 25.61 17.68
CA ASP A 23 12.33 24.57 17.59
C ASP A 23 11.66 24.74 16.23
N ARG A 24 12.40 24.33 15.18
CA ARG A 24 11.76 23.76 14.01
C ARG A 24 10.99 22.56 14.56
N ALA A 25 9.70 22.75 14.75
CA ALA A 25 8.77 21.65 14.59
C ALA A 25 9.02 21.15 13.16
N ASP A 26 9.87 20.13 13.03
CA ASP A 26 9.74 19.22 11.91
C ASP A 26 8.29 18.74 11.96
N PRO A 27 7.50 18.93 10.90
CA PRO A 27 6.21 18.27 10.83
C PRO A 27 6.50 16.77 10.85
N GLN A 28 6.35 16.15 12.02
CA GLN A 28 6.12 14.73 12.11
C GLN A 28 4.78 14.51 11.41
N THR A 29 4.85 14.14 10.14
CA THR A 29 3.83 13.30 9.51
C THR A 29 3.86 12.00 10.28
N ASP A 30 3.12 11.98 11.38
CA ASP A 30 2.82 10.80 12.20
C ASP A 30 1.65 10.09 11.51
N ASP A 31 1.89 9.69 10.25
CA ASP A 31 1.00 8.87 9.45
C ASP A 31 1.51 7.44 9.68
N GLY A 32 0.92 6.79 10.69
CA GLY A 32 1.41 5.59 11.36
C GLY A 32 1.88 4.45 10.45
N TRP A 33 3.19 4.36 10.28
CA TRP A 33 3.89 3.11 9.98
C TRP A 33 5.30 3.14 10.55
N GLU A 34 5.49 2.57 11.75
CA GLU A 34 6.85 2.29 12.23
C GLU A 34 7.39 1.09 11.42
N PRO A 35 8.59 1.16 10.80
CA PRO A 35 9.15 0.05 10.01
C PRO A 35 9.24 -1.27 10.79
N ASP A 36 9.38 -1.19 12.11
CA ASP A 36 9.46 -2.33 13.01
C ASP A 36 8.10 -3.05 13.22
N ASP A 37 6.97 -2.46 12.80
CA ASP A 37 5.61 -3.02 12.91
C ASP A 37 5.06 -3.54 11.56
N ALA A 38 5.94 -3.73 10.58
CA ALA A 38 5.51 -4.20 9.27
C ALA A 38 5.04 -5.66 9.32
N PRO A 39 3.78 -5.96 8.89
CA PRO A 39 3.26 -7.31 8.96
C PRO A 39 4.02 -8.19 7.98
N LEU A 40 4.29 -9.41 8.43
CA LEU A 40 4.76 -10.49 7.57
C LEU A 40 3.59 -10.93 6.68
N VAL A 41 3.81 -10.92 5.37
CA VAL A 41 2.81 -11.27 4.38
C VAL A 41 3.33 -12.32 3.41
N GLU A 42 2.38 -13.05 2.81
CA GLU A 42 2.60 -13.92 1.66
C GLU A 42 1.77 -13.42 0.48
N VAL A 43 2.34 -13.48 -0.72
CA VAL A 43 1.63 -13.20 -1.98
C VAL A 43 2.07 -14.15 -3.07
N GLU A 44 1.10 -14.63 -3.86
CA GLU A 44 1.37 -15.33 -5.11
C GLU A 44 1.02 -14.42 -6.28
N GLY A 45 1.92 -14.30 -7.26
CA GLY A 45 1.72 -13.43 -8.39
C GLY A 45 2.73 -13.65 -9.51
N THR A 46 2.48 -12.99 -10.64
CA THR A 46 3.53 -12.85 -11.66
C THR A 46 4.49 -11.77 -11.21
N VAL A 47 5.75 -12.12 -11.03
CA VAL A 47 6.85 -11.18 -10.78
C VAL A 47 7.40 -10.73 -12.12
N ILE A 48 7.63 -9.44 -12.29
CA ILE A 48 8.22 -8.83 -13.47
C ILE A 48 9.42 -7.98 -13.05
N VAL A 49 10.56 -8.24 -13.68
CA VAL A 49 11.79 -7.48 -13.54
C VAL A 49 12.14 -6.92 -14.93
N ALA A 50 12.01 -5.61 -15.10
CA ALA A 50 12.34 -4.93 -16.35
C ALA A 50 13.59 -4.06 -16.17
N ASP A 51 14.44 -4.00 -17.20
CA ASP A 51 15.66 -3.19 -17.18
C ASP A 51 15.38 -1.72 -16.82
N GLY A 52 15.98 -1.24 -15.73
CA GLY A 52 15.84 0.14 -15.27
C GLY A 52 14.54 0.45 -14.53
N ALA A 53 13.73 -0.56 -14.20
CA ALA A 53 12.56 -0.45 -13.32
C ALA A 53 12.75 -1.26 -12.04
N GLU A 54 12.04 -0.87 -10.99
CA GLU A 54 11.94 -1.67 -9.77
C GLU A 54 11.21 -3.00 -10.07
N PRO A 55 11.67 -4.14 -9.53
CA PRO A 55 10.91 -5.39 -9.58
C PRO A 55 9.52 -5.23 -8.98
N GLN A 56 8.52 -5.86 -9.61
CA GLN A 56 7.15 -5.81 -9.11
C GLN A 56 6.53 -7.19 -9.12
N VAL A 57 5.74 -7.51 -8.10
CA VAL A 57 4.73 -8.57 -8.18
C VAL A 57 3.46 -7.90 -8.71
N CYS A 58 2.78 -8.52 -9.68
CA CYS A 58 1.60 -7.93 -10.33
C CYS A 58 0.30 -8.51 -9.78
N ALA A 59 -0.63 -7.65 -9.37
CA ALA A 59 -2.02 -8.02 -9.09
C ALA A 59 -2.83 -8.13 -10.40
N VAL A 60 -2.45 -7.31 -11.39
CA VAL A 60 -3.03 -7.32 -12.73
C VAL A 60 -1.89 -7.44 -13.74
N VAL A 61 -1.94 -8.49 -14.56
CA VAL A 61 -0.99 -8.72 -15.66
C VAL A 61 -1.66 -8.34 -16.98
N ARG A 62 -0.97 -7.53 -17.80
CA ARG A 62 -1.43 -7.21 -19.15
C ARG A 62 -1.03 -8.32 -20.13
N GLU A 63 -1.96 -8.72 -20.98
CA GLU A 63 -1.76 -9.78 -21.99
C GLU A 63 -0.80 -9.30 -23.11
N SER A 64 0.51 -9.52 -22.90
CA SER A 64 1.58 -9.23 -23.87
C SER A 64 2.78 -10.18 -23.70
N LEU A 65 3.70 -10.18 -24.66
CA LEU A 65 4.98 -10.90 -24.57
C LEU A 65 6.13 -9.96 -24.98
N PRO A 66 6.98 -9.50 -24.04
CA PRO A 66 6.97 -9.80 -22.59
C PRO A 66 5.71 -9.24 -21.89
N PRO A 67 5.28 -9.83 -20.76
CA PRO A 67 4.15 -9.32 -19.98
C PRO A 67 4.50 -8.00 -19.30
N GLN A 68 3.47 -7.26 -18.88
CA GLN A 68 3.62 -5.99 -18.16
C GLN A 68 2.69 -5.97 -16.94
N CYS A 69 3.12 -5.40 -15.81
CA CYS A 69 2.20 -5.14 -14.71
C CYS A 69 1.25 -4.01 -15.11
N GLY A 70 -0.05 -4.19 -14.86
CA GLY A 70 -1.06 -3.14 -14.89
C GLY A 70 -1.20 -2.47 -13.51
N ALA A 71 -1.11 -3.28 -12.45
CA ALA A 71 -1.07 -2.87 -11.06
C ALA A 71 -0.32 -3.93 -10.25
N GLY A 72 0.29 -3.54 -9.13
CA GLY A 72 1.12 -4.40 -8.30
C GLY A 72 1.84 -3.63 -7.21
N VAL A 73 2.73 -4.30 -6.49
CA VAL A 73 3.59 -3.70 -5.46
C VAL A 73 5.07 -3.90 -5.83
N GLY A 74 5.89 -2.93 -5.45
CA GLY A 74 7.34 -3.01 -5.58
C GLY A 74 7.93 -4.10 -4.69
N ILE A 75 9.03 -4.72 -5.13
CA ILE A 75 9.74 -5.75 -4.37
C ILE A 75 11.16 -5.26 -4.08
N GLU A 76 11.52 -5.30 -2.80
CA GLU A 76 12.89 -5.10 -2.35
C GLU A 76 13.55 -6.44 -1.96
N GLY A 77 14.85 -6.56 -2.24
CA GLY A 77 15.63 -7.75 -1.89
C GLY A 77 15.55 -8.92 -2.88
N LEU A 78 14.85 -8.77 -4.00
CA LEU A 78 14.80 -9.80 -5.05
C LEU A 78 16.14 -9.91 -5.80
N ASP A 79 16.74 -11.10 -5.81
CA ASP A 79 17.77 -11.47 -6.77
C ASP A 79 17.11 -11.97 -8.08
N PRO A 80 17.38 -11.36 -9.24
CA PRO A 80 16.85 -11.85 -10.52
C PRO A 80 17.21 -13.31 -10.83
N ASP A 81 18.34 -13.82 -10.33
CA ASP A 81 18.75 -15.20 -10.56
C ASP A 81 17.85 -16.20 -9.79
N ASP A 82 17.31 -15.80 -8.63
CA ASP A 82 16.34 -16.62 -7.88
C ASP A 82 15.02 -16.76 -8.64
N LEU A 83 14.59 -15.70 -9.34
CA LEU A 83 13.39 -15.73 -10.19
C LEU A 83 13.62 -16.51 -11.48
N ASP A 84 14.77 -16.32 -12.16
CA ASP A 84 15.12 -17.03 -13.40
C ASP A 84 15.28 -18.54 -13.18
N GLY A 85 15.64 -18.94 -11.96
CA GLY A 85 15.72 -20.34 -11.54
C GLY A 85 14.36 -21.03 -11.32
N LEU A 86 13.24 -20.29 -11.30
CA LEU A 86 11.91 -20.87 -11.10
C LEU A 86 11.37 -21.54 -12.37
N ASP A 87 10.65 -22.64 -12.20
CA ASP A 87 9.95 -23.31 -13.29
C ASP A 87 8.95 -22.37 -13.96
N GLY A 88 9.07 -22.22 -15.29
CA GLY A 88 8.18 -21.35 -16.07
C GLY A 88 8.61 -19.88 -16.12
N ALA A 89 9.78 -19.53 -15.58
CA ALA A 89 10.38 -18.22 -15.83
C ALA A 89 10.63 -17.99 -17.33
N GLY A 90 10.38 -16.77 -17.79
CA GLY A 90 10.57 -16.33 -19.16
C GLY A 90 11.39 -15.05 -19.23
N ARG A 91 12.17 -14.90 -20.29
CA ARG A 91 12.99 -13.71 -20.52
C ARG A 91 12.95 -13.31 -21.97
N ASP A 92 12.65 -12.04 -22.23
CA ASP A 92 12.68 -11.43 -23.56
C ASP A 92 12.80 -9.91 -23.44
N GLY A 93 13.51 -9.28 -24.39
CA GLY A 93 13.53 -7.82 -24.52
C GLY A 93 13.97 -7.02 -23.26
N GLY A 94 14.83 -7.59 -22.40
CA GLY A 94 15.24 -6.94 -21.14
C GLY A 94 14.24 -7.08 -19.99
N VAL A 95 13.26 -7.99 -20.14
CA VAL A 95 12.26 -8.31 -19.12
C VAL A 95 12.40 -9.77 -18.73
N LEU A 96 12.51 -10.02 -17.43
CA LEU A 96 12.38 -11.34 -16.79
C LEU A 96 11.01 -11.39 -16.11
N TRP A 97 10.29 -12.51 -16.26
CA TRP A 97 9.04 -12.73 -15.55
C TRP A 97 8.91 -14.18 -15.10
N GLY A 98 8.16 -14.41 -14.03
CA GLY A 98 7.88 -15.74 -13.53
C GLY A 98 6.74 -15.72 -12.53
N ALA A 99 6.05 -16.84 -12.36
CA ALA A 99 5.07 -17.01 -11.30
C ALA A 99 5.80 -17.40 -10.02
N ALA A 100 5.57 -16.66 -8.93
CA ALA A 100 6.24 -16.92 -7.67
C ALA A 100 5.32 -16.68 -6.48
N ARG A 101 5.61 -17.40 -5.40
CA ARG A 101 5.18 -17.07 -4.03
C ARG A 101 6.30 -16.27 -3.39
N LEU A 102 5.96 -15.13 -2.83
CA LEU A 102 6.86 -14.24 -2.12
C LEU A 102 6.43 -14.15 -0.65
N THR A 103 7.40 -14.19 0.25
CA THR A 103 7.23 -13.95 1.68
C THR A 103 8.08 -12.76 2.08
N GLY A 104 7.49 -11.81 2.80
CA GLY A 104 8.21 -10.60 3.19
C GLY A 104 7.42 -9.68 4.12
N THR A 105 8.04 -8.59 4.53
CA THR A 105 7.37 -7.52 5.27
C THR A 105 6.87 -6.46 4.30
N PHE A 106 5.61 -6.04 4.43
CA PHE A 106 5.03 -5.03 3.55
C PHE A 106 4.84 -3.70 4.27
N ASP A 107 5.48 -2.61 3.83
CA ASP A 107 5.54 -1.33 4.56
C ASP A 107 4.41 -0.33 4.23
N GLY A 108 3.41 -0.74 3.46
CA GLY A 108 2.38 0.16 2.90
C GLY A 108 2.61 0.47 1.42
N GLU A 109 3.84 0.37 0.93
CA GLU A 109 4.21 0.68 -0.46
C GLU A 109 4.96 -0.48 -1.14
N ARG A 110 5.92 -1.10 -0.44
CA ARG A 110 6.84 -2.14 -0.95
C ARG A 110 6.80 -3.40 -0.11
N LEU A 111 7.02 -4.53 -0.79
CA LEU A 111 7.28 -5.82 -0.17
C LEU A 111 8.79 -6.05 -0.06
N THR A 112 9.32 -6.09 1.16
CA THR A 112 10.72 -6.48 1.41
C THR A 112 10.81 -7.98 1.65
N LEU A 113 11.50 -8.71 0.77
CA LEU A 113 11.59 -10.16 0.88
C LEU A 113 12.38 -10.60 2.13
N THR A 114 11.80 -11.52 2.88
CA THR A 114 12.45 -12.19 4.03
C THR A 114 12.90 -13.61 3.67
N GLU A 115 12.41 -14.15 2.56
CA GLU A 115 12.71 -15.49 2.05
C GLU A 115 12.96 -15.43 0.53
N ALA A 116 13.68 -16.42 0.00
CA ALA A 116 13.82 -16.56 -1.44
C ALA A 116 12.47 -16.89 -2.10
N PRO A 117 12.19 -16.40 -3.32
CA PRO A 117 10.98 -16.73 -4.07
C PRO A 117 10.80 -18.25 -4.21
N ALA A 118 9.56 -18.73 -4.04
CA ALA A 118 9.22 -20.12 -4.25
C ALA A 118 8.38 -20.31 -5.52
N ALA A 119 8.60 -21.41 -6.24
CA ALA A 119 7.79 -21.77 -7.39
C ALA A 119 6.34 -22.03 -6.97
N VAL A 120 5.39 -21.57 -7.79
CA VAL A 120 3.97 -21.89 -7.64
C VAL A 120 3.55 -22.86 -8.71
N SER A 121 2.69 -23.82 -8.33
CA SER A 121 2.13 -24.76 -9.28
C SER A 121 0.85 -24.17 -9.88
N GLY A 122 0.86 -23.89 -11.19
CA GLY A 122 -0.29 -23.34 -11.92
C GLY A 122 -0.12 -21.87 -12.29
N GLU A 123 -1.15 -21.30 -12.91
CA GLU A 123 -1.19 -19.86 -13.17
C GLU A 123 -1.45 -19.13 -11.84
N PRO A 124 -0.61 -18.16 -11.45
CA PRO A 124 -0.85 -17.40 -10.22
C PRO A 124 -2.15 -16.61 -10.34
N ALA A 125 -2.78 -16.29 -9.21
CA ALA A 125 -4.02 -15.53 -9.15
C ALA A 125 -3.81 -14.08 -9.64
N GLY A 126 -3.77 -13.89 -10.96
CA GLY A 126 -3.90 -12.59 -11.61
C GLY A 126 -5.38 -12.33 -11.90
N THR A 127 -5.88 -11.14 -11.58
CA THR A 127 -7.26 -10.81 -11.92
C THR A 127 -7.35 -10.45 -13.42
N SER A 128 -8.14 -11.22 -14.18
CA SER A 128 -8.41 -10.91 -15.59
C SER A 128 -9.12 -9.55 -15.70
N THR A 129 -8.64 -8.68 -16.59
CA THR A 129 -9.14 -7.32 -16.80
C THR A 129 -10.51 -7.25 -17.50
N THR A 130 -11.13 -8.38 -17.84
CA THR A 130 -12.45 -8.36 -18.51
C THR A 130 -13.57 -8.05 -17.51
N GLY A 131 -13.77 -6.76 -17.23
CA GLY A 131 -14.90 -6.24 -16.47
C GLY A 131 -16.00 -5.67 -17.39
N GLY A 132 -17.22 -5.57 -16.86
CA GLY A 132 -18.27 -4.77 -17.46
C GLY A 132 -18.04 -3.26 -17.28
N PRO A 133 -18.90 -2.41 -17.86
CA PRO A 133 -18.85 -0.97 -17.61
C PRO A 133 -19.10 -0.64 -16.13
N ILE A 134 -18.39 0.34 -15.60
CA ILE A 134 -18.55 0.84 -14.23
C ILE A 134 -19.43 2.10 -14.29
N GLU A 135 -20.73 1.93 -14.07
CA GLU A 135 -21.74 2.98 -14.23
C GLU A 135 -22.84 2.83 -13.17
N GLY A 136 -23.63 3.89 -12.97
CA GLY A 136 -24.75 3.89 -12.03
C GLY A 136 -24.32 3.51 -10.61
N ALA A 137 -25.09 2.62 -9.98
CA ALA A 137 -24.84 2.18 -8.62
C ALA A 137 -23.45 1.54 -8.42
N VAL A 138 -22.90 0.87 -9.45
CA VAL A 138 -21.54 0.28 -9.36
C VAL A 138 -20.46 1.37 -9.34
N ALA A 139 -20.68 2.49 -10.04
CA ALA A 139 -19.77 3.64 -9.96
C ALA A 139 -19.86 4.35 -8.61
N GLU A 140 -21.06 4.50 -8.04
CA GLU A 140 -21.26 5.05 -6.70
C GLU A 140 -20.58 4.16 -5.63
N ALA A 141 -20.75 2.84 -5.73
CA ALA A 141 -20.08 1.89 -4.85
C ALA A 141 -18.56 1.96 -4.97
N ARG A 142 -18.02 2.14 -6.18
CA ARG A 142 -16.57 2.34 -6.38
C ARG A 142 -16.07 3.56 -5.61
N ASP A 143 -16.75 4.70 -5.78
CA ASP A 143 -16.31 5.95 -5.17
C ASP A 143 -16.34 5.84 -3.63
N ALA A 144 -17.40 5.25 -3.08
CA ALA A 144 -17.49 4.98 -1.64
C ALA A 144 -16.42 3.98 -1.12
N VAL A 145 -16.06 2.95 -1.90
CA VAL A 145 -14.97 2.05 -1.52
C VAL A 145 -13.61 2.76 -1.55
N LEU A 146 -13.39 3.68 -2.51
CA LEU A 146 -12.16 4.46 -2.56
C LEU A 146 -12.04 5.40 -1.36
N ASP A 147 -13.13 6.04 -0.96
CA ASP A 147 -13.17 6.87 0.25
C ASP A 147 -12.89 6.03 1.50
N LEU A 148 -13.53 4.87 1.64
CA LEU A 148 -13.26 3.93 2.74
C LEU A 148 -11.81 3.41 2.75
N ALA A 149 -11.22 3.19 1.58
CA ALA A 149 -9.84 2.73 1.50
C ALA A 149 -8.87 3.81 1.99
N ASP A 150 -9.09 5.07 1.61
CA ASP A 150 -8.32 6.23 2.08
C ASP A 150 -8.44 6.40 3.60
N GLU A 151 -9.65 6.35 4.15
CA GLU A 151 -9.90 6.45 5.59
C GLU A 151 -9.26 5.34 6.44
N ARG A 152 -8.89 4.22 5.80
CA ARG A 152 -8.36 3.02 6.47
C ARG A 152 -6.93 2.70 6.06
N ASP A 153 -6.27 3.60 5.35
CA ASP A 153 -4.90 3.43 4.86
C ASP A 153 -4.71 2.14 4.05
N ALA A 154 -5.72 1.77 3.25
CA ALA A 154 -5.70 0.60 2.39
C ALA A 154 -5.43 0.99 0.93
N THR A 155 -4.55 0.25 0.26
CA THR A 155 -4.20 0.53 -1.14
C THR A 155 -5.09 -0.25 -2.09
N VAL A 156 -5.87 0.44 -2.93
CA VAL A 156 -6.65 -0.20 -4.00
C VAL A 156 -5.76 -0.38 -5.24
N LEU A 157 -5.52 -1.64 -5.61
CA LEU A 157 -4.72 -2.00 -6.80
C LEU A 157 -5.56 -2.05 -8.07
N GLY A 158 -6.85 -2.31 -7.94
CA GLY A 158 -7.75 -2.36 -9.09
C GLY A 158 -9.18 -2.63 -8.67
N TYR A 159 -10.10 -2.38 -9.60
CA TYR A 159 -11.50 -2.71 -9.43
C TYR A 159 -12.11 -3.06 -10.79
N ARG A 160 -13.17 -3.87 -10.78
CA ARG A 160 -13.93 -4.24 -11.98
C ARG A 160 -15.39 -4.51 -11.66
N ALA A 161 -16.26 -4.24 -12.63
CA ALA A 161 -17.67 -4.62 -12.55
C ALA A 161 -17.86 -6.07 -13.03
N VAL A 162 -18.59 -6.87 -12.25
CA VAL A 162 -19.00 -8.24 -12.59
C VAL A 162 -20.50 -8.38 -12.36
N GLY A 163 -21.28 -8.13 -13.42
CA GLY A 163 -22.74 -8.06 -13.31
C GLY A 163 -23.15 -6.84 -12.49
N ASP A 164 -23.84 -7.08 -11.38
CA ASP A 164 -24.26 -6.10 -10.36
C ASP A 164 -23.26 -5.99 -9.19
N ALA A 165 -22.09 -6.60 -9.32
CA ALA A 165 -21.06 -6.57 -8.31
C ALA A 165 -19.87 -5.69 -8.70
N LEU A 166 -19.26 -5.07 -7.69
CA LEU A 166 -17.94 -4.46 -7.77
C LEU A 166 -16.93 -5.39 -7.09
N GLU A 167 -15.97 -5.89 -7.86
CA GLU A 167 -14.82 -6.61 -7.31
C GLU A 167 -13.66 -5.64 -7.18
N VAL A 168 -13.03 -5.59 -6.01
CA VAL A 168 -11.95 -4.65 -5.68
C VAL A 168 -10.76 -5.44 -5.15
N THR A 169 -9.61 -5.28 -5.81
CA THR A 169 -8.35 -5.87 -5.39
C THR A 169 -7.60 -4.86 -4.54
N VAL A 170 -7.26 -5.25 -3.31
CA VAL A 170 -6.66 -4.35 -2.33
C VAL A 170 -5.42 -4.95 -1.69
N VAL A 171 -4.54 -4.07 -1.24
CA VAL A 171 -3.54 -4.37 -0.23
C VAL A 171 -4.07 -3.89 1.11
N ASP A 172 -4.56 -4.85 1.89
CA ASP A 172 -5.07 -4.61 3.24
C ASP A 172 -4.67 -5.79 4.15
N PRO A 173 -3.37 -5.92 4.49
CA PRO A 173 -2.88 -7.08 5.22
C PRO A 173 -3.46 -7.18 6.63
N ARG A 174 -4.02 -6.10 7.19
CA ARG A 174 -4.66 -6.09 8.52
C ARG A 174 -6.18 -6.28 8.46
N GLY A 175 -6.77 -6.21 7.26
CA GLY A 175 -8.19 -6.50 7.00
C GLY A 175 -9.27 -5.48 7.42
N PRO A 176 -9.02 -4.24 7.93
CA PRO A 176 -10.11 -3.33 8.29
C PRO A 176 -11.05 -2.94 7.14
N LEU A 177 -10.58 -2.94 5.88
CA LEU A 177 -11.39 -2.48 4.74
C LEU A 177 -12.51 -3.49 4.41
N ALA A 178 -12.20 -4.79 4.41
CA ALA A 178 -13.19 -5.83 4.12
C ALA A 178 -14.33 -5.86 5.15
N ALA A 179 -14.07 -5.46 6.39
CA ALA A 179 -15.09 -5.32 7.43
C ALA A 179 -15.97 -4.07 7.19
N ALA A 180 -15.34 -2.92 6.92
CA ALA A 180 -16.04 -1.66 6.65
C ALA A 180 -16.94 -1.74 5.42
N VAL A 181 -16.43 -2.33 4.34
CA VAL A 181 -17.19 -2.53 3.10
C VAL A 181 -18.39 -3.45 3.33
N ARG A 182 -18.24 -4.50 4.15
CA ARG A 182 -19.39 -5.35 4.49
C ARG A 182 -20.45 -4.59 5.28
N GLU A 183 -20.05 -3.75 6.23
CA GLU A 183 -20.98 -2.94 7.01
C GLU A 183 -21.75 -1.93 6.14
N GLU A 184 -21.06 -1.26 5.21
CA GLU A 184 -21.67 -0.25 4.34
C GLU A 184 -22.60 -0.86 3.28
N PHE A 185 -22.24 -2.02 2.73
CA PHE A 185 -22.92 -2.59 1.54
C PHE A 185 -23.77 -3.85 1.83
N ASP A 186 -23.97 -4.27 3.08
CA ASP A 186 -24.70 -5.53 3.42
C ASP A 186 -26.15 -5.55 2.89
N ASP A 187 -26.81 -4.39 2.88
CA ASP A 187 -28.22 -4.22 2.49
C ASP A 187 -28.39 -3.52 1.12
N GLY A 188 -27.29 -3.33 0.38
CA GLY A 188 -27.27 -2.53 -0.85
C GLY A 188 -27.68 -3.28 -2.13
N ASP A 189 -28.07 -2.51 -3.16
CA ASP A 189 -28.36 -3.04 -4.51
C ASP A 189 -27.09 -3.47 -5.28
N VAL A 190 -25.90 -3.21 -4.74
CA VAL A 190 -24.60 -3.55 -5.33
C VAL A 190 -23.82 -4.42 -4.37
N ARG A 191 -23.34 -5.56 -4.86
CA ARG A 191 -22.48 -6.47 -4.09
C ARG A 191 -21.02 -6.04 -4.23
N VAL A 192 -20.38 -5.66 -3.14
CA VAL A 192 -18.93 -5.37 -3.15
C VAL A 192 -18.15 -6.59 -2.66
N VAL A 193 -17.14 -7.00 -3.41
CA VAL A 193 -16.23 -8.09 -3.07
C VAL A 193 -14.83 -7.53 -2.92
N ILE A 194 -14.27 -7.63 -1.72
CA ILE A 194 -12.88 -7.29 -1.45
C ILE A 194 -12.02 -8.54 -1.61
N ASP A 195 -11.08 -8.48 -2.55
CA ASP A 195 -10.06 -9.49 -2.78
C ASP A 195 -8.73 -9.00 -2.18
N GLY A 196 -8.39 -9.54 -1.01
CA GLY A 196 -7.16 -9.21 -0.30
C GLY A 196 -5.99 -9.93 -0.95
N TRP A 197 -5.10 -9.18 -1.59
CA TRP A 197 -4.04 -9.77 -2.41
C TRP A 197 -2.78 -10.13 -1.62
N LEU A 198 -2.45 -9.35 -0.57
CA LEU A 198 -1.42 -9.72 0.41
C LEU A 198 -2.10 -10.41 1.60
N THR A 199 -1.67 -11.63 1.92
CA THR A 199 -2.22 -12.40 3.04
C THR A 199 -1.30 -12.31 4.25
N HIS A 200 -1.82 -11.91 5.41
CA HIS A 200 -1.08 -11.95 6.68
C HIS A 200 -0.61 -13.37 6.99
N ARG A 201 0.64 -13.52 7.43
CA ARG A 201 1.12 -14.76 8.04
C ARG A 201 1.15 -14.61 9.55
N ASP A 202 0.47 -15.53 10.24
CA ASP A 202 0.69 -15.72 11.67
C ASP A 202 2.09 -16.34 11.86
N GLU A 203 2.91 -15.73 12.73
CA GLU A 203 4.24 -16.23 13.13
C GLU A 203 4.19 -17.56 13.90
#